data_AF-A0A2K9J2Y0-F1
#
_entry.id   AF-A0A2K9J2Y0-F1
#
_cell.length_a   1.000
_cell.length_b   1.000
_cell.length_c   1.000
_cell.angle_alpha   90.00
_cell.angle_beta   90.00
_cell.angle_gamma   90.00
#
_symmetry.space_group_name_H-M   'P 1'
#
loop_
_entity.id
_entity.type
_entity.pdbx_description
1 polymer ?
#
loop_
_entity_poly.entity_id
_entity_poly.type
_entity_poly.pdbx_seq_one_letter_code
_entity_poly.pdbx_strand_id
1 'polypeptide(L)'
;MNKNIDPNKLDLEERVVAVNRVAKVVKGGRNFRFAALVVVGDKNGHVGFGTGKAQEVPEAIKKAVDDAKKNLITVPIVGTTIPHAIHGRFGSGNVLLKPAAEGTGVISGGPVRAILELAGVGDILTKSLGSNTPINMIRATINGLTNLKRAEDVAKLRGKSVEELLG
;
A
#
# COMPACT_ATOMS: atom_id res chain seq x y z
N MET A 1 -6.62 11.82 13.62
CA MET A 1 -6.51 10.80 14.68
C MET A 1 -6.19 9.48 14.00
N ASN A 2 -4.98 8.95 14.17
CA ASN A 2 -4.67 7.60 13.69
C ASN A 2 -5.38 6.61 14.62
N LYS A 3 -6.44 5.96 14.11
CA LYS A 3 -7.02 4.82 14.80
C LYS A 3 -5.95 3.73 14.81
N ASN A 4 -5.46 3.33 15.97
CA ASN A 4 -4.63 2.14 16.09
C ASN A 4 -5.48 0.93 15.70
N ILE A 5 -5.10 0.28 14.60
CA ILE A 5 -5.75 -0.93 14.11
C ILE A 5 -5.12 -2.12 14.83
N ASP A 6 -5.92 -2.92 15.53
CA ASP A 6 -5.44 -4.15 16.17
C ASP A 6 -5.24 -5.25 15.11
N PRO A 7 -4.00 -5.68 14.81
CA PRO A 7 -3.75 -6.67 13.76
C PRO A 7 -4.27 -8.07 14.12
N ASN A 8 -4.48 -8.37 15.40
CA ASN A 8 -4.94 -9.69 15.86
C ASN A 8 -6.45 -9.93 15.67
N LYS A 9 -7.22 -8.87 15.38
CA LYS A 9 -8.67 -8.96 15.16
C LYS A 9 -9.03 -9.07 13.67
N LEU A 10 -8.03 -8.96 12.79
CA LEU A 10 -8.20 -8.95 11.34
C LEU A 10 -7.63 -10.25 10.75
N ASP A 11 -8.29 -10.75 9.71
CA ASP A 11 -7.77 -11.85 8.90
C ASP A 11 -6.83 -11.26 7.85
N LEU A 12 -5.52 -11.32 8.16
CA LEU A 12 -4.50 -10.65 7.37
C LEU A 12 -3.84 -11.64 6.40
N GLU A 13 -4.02 -11.41 5.10
CA GLU A 13 -3.27 -12.08 4.04
C GLU A 13 -1.95 -11.34 3.79
N GLU A 14 -0.88 -12.09 3.54
CA GLU A 14 0.45 -11.57 3.23
C GLU A 14 0.84 -11.86 1.78
N ARG A 15 1.52 -10.90 1.15
CA ARG A 15 2.06 -11.05 -0.19
C ARG A 15 3.49 -10.54 -0.27
N VAL A 16 4.39 -11.42 -0.68
CA VAL A 16 5.80 -11.08 -0.92
C VAL A 16 5.92 -10.36 -2.26
N VAL A 17 6.43 -9.13 -2.24
CA VAL A 17 6.59 -8.32 -3.46
C VAL A 17 7.99 -8.47 -4.04
N ALA A 18 9.02 -8.43 -3.20
CA ALA A 18 10.40 -8.54 -3.64
C ALA A 18 11.27 -9.18 -2.56
N VAL A 19 12.24 -9.99 -3.00
CA VAL A 19 13.31 -10.53 -2.17
C VAL A 19 14.63 -10.21 -2.85
N ASN A 20 15.50 -9.49 -2.15
CA ASN A 20 16.79 -9.03 -2.67
C ASN A 20 17.92 -9.65 -1.83
N ARG A 21 18.89 -10.28 -2.49
CA ARG A 21 20.15 -10.68 -1.84
C ARG A 21 21.08 -9.48 -1.77
N VAL A 22 21.42 -9.05 -0.57
CA VAL A 22 22.32 -7.92 -0.30
C VAL A 22 23.63 -8.41 0.31
N ALA A 23 24.74 -7.78 -0.06
CA ALA A 23 26.08 -8.20 0.36
C ALA A 23 26.83 -7.06 1.05
N LYS A 24 27.56 -7.37 2.13
CA LYS A 24 28.57 -6.50 2.74
C LYS A 24 29.95 -7.10 2.51
N VAL A 25 30.84 -6.36 1.86
CA VAL A 25 32.24 -6.79 1.65
C VAL A 25 33.02 -6.66 2.97
N VAL A 26 33.84 -7.66 3.27
CA VAL A 26 34.73 -7.72 4.45
C VAL A 26 36.12 -8.18 4.01
N LYS A 27 37.14 -8.06 4.88
CA LYS A 27 38.56 -8.34 4.54
C LYS A 27 38.80 -9.74 3.92
N GLY A 28 37.98 -10.74 4.28
CA GLY A 28 38.10 -12.11 3.79
C GLY A 28 36.98 -12.60 2.87
N GLY A 29 36.06 -11.73 2.41
CA GLY A 29 34.95 -12.17 1.56
C GLY A 29 33.73 -11.26 1.54
N ARG A 30 32.54 -11.86 1.40
CA ARG A 30 31.26 -11.15 1.36
C ARG A 30 30.25 -11.79 2.30
N ASN A 31 29.69 -11.01 3.21
CA ASN A 31 28.59 -11.43 4.06
C ASN A 31 27.26 -11.17 3.33
N PHE A 32 26.54 -12.23 3.00
CA PHE A 32 25.22 -12.15 2.36
C PHE A 32 24.10 -12.09 3.39
N ARG A 33 23.06 -11.35 3.06
CA ARG A 33 21.77 -11.30 3.76
C ARG A 33 20.65 -11.18 2.73
N PHE A 34 19.44 -11.53 3.10
CA PHE A 34 18.26 -11.31 2.28
C PHE A 34 17.42 -10.19 2.88
N ALA A 35 16.98 -9.28 2.02
CA ALA A 35 16.01 -8.24 2.33
C ALA A 35 14.69 -8.59 1.65
N ALA A 36 13.60 -8.63 2.41
CA ALA A 36 12.25 -8.90 1.91
C ALA A 36 11.39 -7.63 2.03
N LEU A 37 10.53 -7.44 1.04
CA LEU A 37 9.48 -6.42 1.02
C LEU A 37 8.14 -7.14 0.91
N VAL A 38 7.31 -6.96 1.93
CA VAL A 38 6.03 -7.67 2.08
C VAL A 38 4.91 -6.65 2.27
N VAL A 39 3.75 -6.96 1.68
CA VAL A 39 2.50 -6.23 1.88
C VAL A 39 1.55 -7.16 2.63
N VAL A 40 0.79 -6.61 3.56
CA VAL A 40 -0.20 -7.33 4.37
C VAL A 40 -1.52 -6.58 4.30
N GLY A 41 -2.64 -7.27 4.20
CA GLY A 41 -3.96 -6.63 4.22
C GLY A 41 -5.10 -7.62 4.37
N ASP A 42 -6.29 -7.11 4.67
CA ASP A 42 -7.49 -7.89 4.99
C ASP A 42 -8.53 -7.94 3.86
N LYS A 43 -8.19 -7.39 2.69
CA LYS A 43 -9.11 -7.17 1.55
C LYS A 43 -10.37 -6.37 1.90
N ASN A 44 -10.37 -5.68 3.02
CA ASN A 44 -11.53 -4.95 3.54
C ASN A 44 -11.16 -3.52 3.95
N GLY A 45 -10.26 -2.89 3.20
CA GLY A 45 -9.85 -1.51 3.41
C GLY A 45 -8.69 -1.33 4.38
N HIS A 46 -8.04 -2.39 4.87
CA HIS A 46 -6.82 -2.28 5.68
C HIS A 46 -5.62 -2.87 4.94
N VAL A 47 -4.57 -2.07 4.80
CA VAL A 47 -3.33 -2.51 4.15
C VAL A 47 -2.12 -1.90 4.83
N GLY A 48 -1.03 -2.65 4.88
CA GLY A 48 0.25 -2.22 5.40
C GLY A 48 1.38 -2.84 4.59
N PHE A 49 2.58 -2.27 4.71
CA PHE A 49 3.77 -2.85 4.12
C PHE A 49 4.90 -2.82 5.15
N GLY A 50 5.83 -3.76 4.99
CA GLY A 50 6.95 -3.90 5.89
C GLY A 50 8.18 -4.38 5.16
N THR A 51 9.33 -4.14 5.80
CA THR A 51 10.62 -4.61 5.30
C THR A 51 11.32 -5.42 6.36
N GLY A 52 11.95 -6.50 5.94
CA GLY A 52 12.67 -7.41 6.83
C GLY A 52 14.02 -7.75 6.25
N LYS A 53 15.00 -8.00 7.13
CA LYS A 53 16.34 -8.42 6.73
C LYS A 53 16.87 -9.50 7.65
N ALA A 54 17.35 -10.60 7.07
CA ALA A 54 17.89 -11.73 7.82
C ALA A 54 18.98 -12.47 7.02
N GLN A 55 19.55 -13.53 7.61
CA GLN A 55 20.50 -14.40 6.90
C GLN A 55 19.79 -15.36 5.93
N GLU A 56 18.59 -15.80 6.29
CA GLU A 56 17.76 -16.68 5.46
C GLU A 56 16.51 -15.95 4.95
N VAL A 57 15.96 -16.44 3.83
CA VAL A 57 14.77 -15.84 3.20
C VAL A 57 13.52 -15.95 4.08
N PRO A 58 13.17 -17.11 4.66
CA PRO A 58 11.96 -17.24 5.48
C PRO A 58 11.99 -16.33 6.71
N GLU A 59 13.15 -16.21 7.37
CA GLU A 59 13.32 -15.32 8.52
C GLU A 59 13.19 -13.83 8.11
N ALA A 60 13.68 -13.45 6.93
CA ALA A 60 13.53 -12.10 6.41
C ALA A 60 12.07 -11.76 6.12
N ILE A 61 11.31 -12.70 5.54
CA ILE A 61 9.87 -12.55 5.28
C ILE A 61 9.11 -12.41 6.60
N LYS A 62 9.37 -13.28 7.58
CA LYS A 62 8.72 -13.20 8.91
C LYS A 62 8.92 -11.83 9.56
N LYS A 63 10.15 -11.31 9.55
CA LYS A 63 10.45 -9.95 10.07
C LYS A 63 9.72 -8.86 9.29
N ALA A 64 9.59 -9.01 7.97
CA ALA A 64 8.86 -8.05 7.13
C ALA A 64 7.35 -8.07 7.42
N VAL A 65 6.76 -9.24 7.67
CA VAL A 65 5.35 -9.40 8.05
C VAL A 65 5.08 -8.74 9.41
N ASP A 66 5.93 -8.98 10.40
CA ASP A 66 5.80 -8.39 11.74
C ASP A 66 5.92 -6.86 11.71
N ASP A 67 6.75 -6.32 10.81
CA ASP A 67 6.86 -4.88 10.55
C ASP A 67 5.62 -4.34 9.82
N ALA A 68 5.10 -5.06 8.82
CA ALA A 68 3.93 -4.65 8.05
C ALA A 68 2.66 -4.55 8.92
N LYS A 69 2.46 -5.49 9.85
CA LYS A 69 1.32 -5.52 10.78
C LYS A 69 1.27 -4.29 11.70
N LYS A 70 2.40 -3.64 11.97
CA LYS A 70 2.46 -2.42 12.80
C LYS A 70 2.10 -1.17 12.01
N ASN A 71 2.26 -1.20 10.69
CA ASN A 71 2.12 -0.05 9.79
C ASN A 71 0.85 -0.16 8.92
N LEU A 72 -0.26 -0.60 9.51
CA LEU A 72 -1.55 -0.66 8.82
C LEU A 72 -2.15 0.73 8.62
N ILE A 73 -2.69 0.98 7.44
CA ILE A 73 -3.47 2.16 7.09
C ILE A 73 -4.89 1.76 6.71
N THR A 74 -5.84 2.66 6.94
CA THR A 74 -7.21 2.53 6.43
C THR A 74 -7.31 3.22 5.07
N VAL A 75 -7.77 2.47 4.08
CA VAL A 75 -8.01 2.95 2.71
C VAL A 75 -9.49 3.31 2.58
N PRO A 76 -9.84 4.56 2.22
CA PRO A 76 -11.24 4.89 1.96
C PRO A 76 -11.66 4.30 0.62
N ILE A 77 -12.61 3.36 0.68
CA ILE A 77 -13.23 2.71 -0.49
C ILE A 77 -14.69 3.15 -0.56
N VAL A 78 -15.18 3.43 -1.77
CA VAL A 78 -16.58 3.76 -2.07
C VAL A 78 -17.07 2.78 -3.11
N GLY A 79 -18.00 1.89 -2.74
CA GLY A 79 -18.39 0.76 -3.58
C GLY A 79 -17.19 -0.16 -3.80
N THR A 80 -16.75 -0.29 -5.05
CA THR A 80 -15.60 -1.11 -5.46
C THR A 80 -14.33 -0.29 -5.78
N THR A 81 -14.39 1.05 -5.73
CA THR A 81 -13.32 1.95 -6.21
C THR A 81 -12.91 3.02 -5.18
N ILE A 82 -11.95 3.87 -5.55
CA ILE A 82 -11.47 5.00 -4.75
C ILE A 82 -12.36 6.26 -4.93
N PRO A 83 -12.45 7.17 -3.94
CA PRO A 83 -13.34 8.33 -4.04
C PRO A 83 -13.03 9.33 -5.16
N HIS A 84 -11.75 9.57 -5.45
CA HIS A 84 -11.31 10.52 -6.46
C HIS A 84 -9.89 10.18 -6.97
N ALA A 85 -9.50 10.76 -8.09
CA ALA A 85 -8.16 10.56 -8.63
C ALA A 85 -7.09 11.28 -7.80
N ILE A 86 -5.95 10.63 -7.55
CA ILE A 86 -4.86 11.20 -6.77
C ILE A 86 -3.49 10.79 -7.32
N HIS A 87 -2.52 11.68 -7.15
CA HIS A 87 -1.11 11.39 -7.40
C HIS A 87 -0.41 11.06 -6.08
N GLY A 88 0.01 9.81 -5.92
CA GLY A 88 0.86 9.39 -4.82
C GLY A 88 2.33 9.65 -5.16
N ARG A 89 3.02 10.41 -4.31
CA ARG A 89 4.45 10.73 -4.51
C ARG A 89 5.26 10.41 -3.27
N PHE A 90 6.36 9.68 -3.47
CA PHE A 90 7.36 9.47 -2.42
C PHE A 90 8.75 9.39 -3.05
N GLY A 91 9.63 10.34 -2.71
CA GLY A 91 10.94 10.45 -3.35
C GLY A 91 10.81 10.59 -4.88
N SER A 92 11.43 9.63 -5.61
CA SER A 92 11.34 9.51 -7.08
C SER A 92 10.18 8.64 -7.57
N GLY A 93 9.40 8.03 -6.66
CA GLY A 93 8.18 7.29 -6.99
C GLY A 93 7.02 8.24 -7.22
N ASN A 94 6.34 8.10 -8.37
CA ASN A 94 5.13 8.84 -8.71
C ASN A 94 4.11 7.87 -9.32
N VAL A 95 2.97 7.71 -8.66
CA VAL A 95 1.90 6.79 -9.07
C VAL A 95 0.60 7.57 -9.17
N LEU A 96 0.00 7.57 -10.36
CA LEU A 96 -1.36 8.03 -10.57
C LEU A 96 -2.33 6.91 -10.18
N LEU A 97 -3.28 7.22 -9.30
CA LEU A 97 -4.40 6.38 -8.93
C LEU A 97 -5.68 7.06 -9.44
N LYS A 98 -6.45 6.39 -10.29
CA LYS A 98 -7.68 6.94 -10.88
C LYS A 98 -8.85 5.96 -10.64
N PRO A 99 -10.00 6.44 -10.16
CA PRO A 99 -11.19 5.60 -10.02
C PRO A 99 -11.64 5.07 -11.38
N ALA A 100 -12.27 3.90 -11.36
CA ALA A 100 -12.76 3.20 -12.53
C ALA A 100 -14.24 2.84 -12.36
N ALA A 101 -14.90 2.52 -13.47
CA ALA A 101 -16.27 2.00 -13.44
C ALA A 101 -16.29 0.56 -12.90
N GLU A 102 -17.43 0.15 -12.35
CA GLU A 102 -17.62 -1.21 -11.85
C GLU A 102 -17.34 -2.25 -12.93
N GLY A 103 -16.57 -3.29 -12.59
CA GLY A 103 -16.20 -4.37 -13.52
C GLY A 103 -14.96 -4.10 -14.38
N THR A 104 -14.24 -3.00 -14.16
CA THR A 104 -12.95 -2.73 -14.84
C THR A 104 -11.83 -3.63 -14.31
N GLY A 105 -11.89 -4.03 -13.05
CA GLY A 105 -10.84 -4.75 -12.36
C GLY A 105 -9.64 -3.87 -11.97
N VAL A 106 -8.59 -4.53 -11.45
CA VAL A 106 -7.37 -3.87 -10.96
C VAL A 106 -6.31 -3.78 -12.06
N ILE A 107 -6.27 -2.64 -12.77
CA ILE A 107 -5.26 -2.34 -13.77
C ILE A 107 -4.09 -1.60 -13.13
N SER A 108 -3.07 -2.36 -12.74
CA SER A 108 -1.90 -1.83 -12.05
C SER A 108 -0.61 -2.60 -12.28
N GLY A 109 0.52 -1.93 -12.04
CA GLY A 109 1.85 -2.56 -12.05
C GLY A 109 2.07 -3.40 -10.80
N GLY A 110 2.93 -4.43 -10.89
CA GLY A 110 3.07 -5.48 -9.87
C GLY A 110 3.10 -5.01 -8.41
N PRO A 111 4.01 -4.10 -8.01
CA PRO A 111 4.08 -3.66 -6.61
C PRO A 111 2.86 -2.86 -6.14
N VAL A 112 2.21 -2.11 -7.03
CA VAL A 112 0.98 -1.35 -6.73
C VAL A 112 -0.21 -2.31 -6.65
N ARG A 113 -0.26 -3.32 -7.53
CA ARG A 113 -1.28 -4.38 -7.55
C ARG A 113 -1.37 -5.11 -6.23
N ALA A 114 -0.22 -5.49 -5.66
CA ALA A 114 -0.17 -6.18 -4.37
C ALA A 114 -0.86 -5.39 -3.26
N ILE A 115 -0.73 -4.05 -3.24
CA ILE A 115 -1.38 -3.18 -2.25
C ILE A 115 -2.88 -3.09 -2.52
N LEU A 116 -3.27 -2.83 -3.78
CA LEU A 116 -4.66 -2.56 -4.12
C LEU A 116 -5.56 -3.79 -3.94
N GLU A 117 -5.07 -4.97 -4.30
CA GLU A 117 -5.80 -6.21 -4.07
C GLU A 117 -5.94 -6.53 -2.58
N LEU A 118 -4.85 -6.40 -1.80
CA LEU A 118 -4.89 -6.63 -0.35
C LEU A 118 -5.66 -5.55 0.41
N ALA A 119 -5.80 -4.36 -0.15
CA ALA A 119 -6.68 -3.32 0.38
C ALA A 119 -8.16 -3.59 0.07
N GLY A 120 -8.48 -4.50 -0.85
CA GLY A 120 -9.87 -4.78 -1.24
C GLY A 120 -10.43 -3.86 -2.33
N VAL A 121 -9.58 -3.17 -3.09
CA VAL A 121 -10.02 -2.34 -4.21
C VAL A 121 -10.31 -3.25 -5.41
N GLY A 122 -11.55 -3.26 -5.88
CA GLY A 122 -11.98 -4.08 -7.02
C GLY A 122 -11.66 -3.42 -8.36
N ASP A 123 -11.95 -2.12 -8.48
CA ASP A 123 -11.90 -1.40 -9.76
C ASP A 123 -11.01 -0.16 -9.65
N ILE A 124 -9.88 -0.15 -10.37
CA ILE A 124 -8.96 0.99 -10.35
C ILE A 124 -8.02 1.00 -11.57
N LEU A 125 -7.76 2.19 -12.09
CA LEU A 125 -6.76 2.44 -13.11
C LEU A 125 -5.55 3.11 -12.50
N THR A 126 -4.36 2.57 -12.74
CA THR A 126 -3.13 3.16 -12.20
C THR A 126 -2.02 3.27 -13.24
N LYS A 127 -1.14 4.24 -13.05
CA LYS A 127 0.07 4.37 -13.87
C LYS A 127 1.24 4.83 -13.01
N SER A 128 2.36 4.11 -13.09
CA SER A 128 3.64 4.62 -12.59
C SER A 128 4.22 5.60 -13.62
N LEU A 129 4.45 6.83 -13.18
CA LEU A 129 4.97 7.95 -13.97
C LEU A 129 6.41 8.32 -13.59
N GLY A 130 7.02 7.56 -12.67
CA GLY A 130 8.36 7.84 -12.13
C GLY A 130 9.23 6.58 -12.05
N SER A 131 10.02 6.49 -10.99
CA SER A 131 10.88 5.32 -10.76
C SER A 131 10.06 4.04 -10.57
N ASN A 132 10.55 2.94 -11.14
CA ASN A 132 9.97 1.60 -11.04
C ASN A 132 10.56 0.77 -9.89
N THR A 133 11.26 1.40 -8.94
CA THR A 133 11.80 0.71 -7.76
C THR A 133 10.66 0.27 -6.83
N PRO A 134 10.51 -1.05 -6.52
CA PRO A 134 9.33 -1.56 -5.80
C PRO A 134 9.05 -0.85 -4.48
N ILE A 135 10.07 -0.60 -3.67
CA ILE A 135 9.92 0.05 -2.37
C ILE A 135 9.39 1.48 -2.47
N ASN A 136 9.83 2.25 -3.48
CA ASN A 136 9.38 3.63 -3.67
C ASN A 136 7.98 3.67 -4.28
N MET A 137 7.66 2.74 -5.19
CA MET A 137 6.30 2.62 -5.71
C MET A 137 5.31 2.29 -4.60
N ILE A 138 5.63 1.34 -3.72
CA ILE A 138 4.77 0.99 -2.57
C ILE A 138 4.55 2.20 -1.67
N ARG A 139 5.63 2.89 -1.28
CA ARG A 139 5.54 4.10 -0.43
C ARG A 139 4.75 5.22 -1.09
N ALA A 140 4.92 5.43 -2.40
CA ALA A 140 4.17 6.42 -3.16
C ALA A 140 2.67 6.07 -3.21
N THR A 141 2.33 4.80 -3.42
CA THR A 141 0.94 4.33 -3.40
C THR A 141 0.30 4.52 -2.03
N ILE A 142 0.97 4.11 -0.94
CA ILE A 142 0.47 4.29 0.43
C ILE A 142 0.26 5.77 0.75
N ASN A 143 1.18 6.64 0.34
CA ASN A 143 1.02 8.09 0.49
C ASN A 143 -0.21 8.61 -0.28
N GLY A 144 -0.42 8.15 -1.52
CA GLY A 144 -1.62 8.47 -2.29
C GLY A 144 -2.91 8.03 -1.59
N LEU A 145 -2.96 6.77 -1.12
CA LEU A 145 -4.14 6.22 -0.44
C LEU A 145 -4.45 6.94 0.88
N THR A 146 -3.42 7.34 1.64
CA THR A 146 -3.59 8.08 2.90
C THR A 146 -4.17 9.48 2.69
N ASN A 147 -3.91 10.09 1.53
CA ASN A 147 -4.38 11.43 1.20
C ASN A 147 -5.79 11.46 0.58
N LEU A 148 -6.39 10.29 0.34
CA LEU A 148 -7.77 10.20 -0.11
C LEU A 148 -8.72 10.72 0.99
N LYS A 149 -9.82 11.32 0.55
CA LYS A 149 -10.85 11.92 1.40
C LYS A 149 -12.21 11.43 0.96
N ARG A 150 -13.03 11.02 1.93
CA ARG A 150 -14.45 10.68 1.68
C ARG A 150 -15.26 11.98 1.56
N ALA A 151 -16.35 11.93 0.80
CA ALA A 151 -17.26 13.08 0.68
C ALA A 151 -17.79 13.52 2.05
N GLU A 152 -18.11 12.56 2.93
CA GLU A 152 -18.56 12.79 4.30
C GLU A 152 -17.55 13.58 5.14
N ASP A 153 -16.27 13.25 5.04
CA ASP A 153 -15.20 13.92 5.80
C ASP A 153 -15.00 15.35 5.31
N VAL A 154 -15.10 15.57 4.00
CA VAL A 154 -15.03 16.90 3.39
C VAL A 154 -16.25 17.75 3.75
N ALA A 155 -17.44 17.14 3.80
CA ALA A 155 -18.68 17.80 4.21
C ALA A 155 -18.60 18.29 5.66
N LYS A 156 -18.16 17.43 6.57
CA LYS A 156 -17.92 17.78 7.98
C LYS A 156 -16.89 18.90 8.14
N LEU A 157 -15.80 18.86 7.37
CA LEU A 157 -14.78 19.93 7.40
C LEU A 157 -15.32 21.28 6.89
N ARG A 158 -16.25 21.26 5.94
CA ARG A 158 -16.84 22.47 5.34
C ARG A 158 -18.12 22.95 6.02
N GLY A 159 -18.65 22.20 6.99
CA GLY A 159 -19.92 22.50 7.67
C GLY A 159 -21.15 22.47 6.75
N LYS A 160 -21.09 21.70 5.66
CA LYS A 160 -22.17 21.56 4.66
C LYS A 160 -22.76 20.16 4.68
N SER A 161 -23.97 19.99 4.14
CA SER A 161 -24.53 18.66 3.90
C SER A 161 -23.80 17.94 2.76
N VAL A 162 -23.90 16.62 2.69
CA VAL A 162 -23.27 15.82 1.61
C VAL A 162 -23.95 16.10 0.27
N GLU A 163 -25.26 16.35 0.28
CA GLU A 163 -26.08 16.68 -0.89
C GLU A 163 -25.64 18.01 -1.52
N GLU A 164 -25.42 19.05 -0.70
CA GLU A 164 -24.90 20.35 -1.18
C GLU A 164 -23.49 20.27 -1.80
N LEU A 165 -22.75 19.21 -1.53
CA LEU A 165 -21.40 18.98 -2.04
C LEU A 165 -21.37 18.18 -3.34
N LEU A 166 -22.34 17.29 -3.53
CA LEU A 166 -22.44 16.47 -4.73
C LEU A 166 -23.26 17.16 -5.84
N GLY A 167 -24.08 18.14 -5.48
CA GLY A 167 -24.89 18.94 -6.41
C GLY A 167 -26.27 18.36 -6.63
#